data_AF-A0A7W1CXU2-F1
#
_entry.id   AF-A0A7W1CXU2-F1
#
_cell.length_a   1.000
_cell.length_b   1.000
_cell.length_c   1.000
_cell.angle_alpha   90.00
_cell.angle_beta   90.00
_cell.angle_gamma   90.00
#
_symmetry.space_group_name_H-M   'P 1'
#
loop_
_entity.id
_entity.type
_entity.pdbx_description
1 polymer ?
#
loop_
_entity_poly.entity_id
_entity_poly.type
_entity_poly.pdbx_seq_one_letter_code
_entity_poly.pdbx_strand_id
1 'polypeptide(L)'
;MEDRIDYFERMLADNPDNPTGLLALANEYEKAGRSEDEAAVLKRYLAIHADDEGNAYARLGNVLADLGRKEEARAAYEKGISQSEKHGHSGMAEDLRLALIQLNG
;
A
#
# COMPACT_ATOMS: atom_id res chain seq x y z
N MET A 1 3.73 -25.58 10.38
CA MET A 1 4.21 -24.41 9.62
C MET A 1 3.54 -23.23 10.29
N GLU A 2 4.30 -22.35 10.93
CA GLU A 2 3.70 -21.17 11.58
C GLU A 2 3.09 -20.28 10.51
N ASP A 3 1.85 -19.83 10.72
CA ASP A 3 1.19 -18.90 9.82
C ASP A 3 2.02 -17.60 9.78
N ARG A 4 2.44 -17.18 8.58
CA ARG A 4 3.29 -16.00 8.42
C ARG A 4 2.54 -14.73 8.85
N ILE A 5 1.22 -14.72 8.70
CA ILE A 5 0.36 -13.63 9.18
C ILE A 5 0.46 -13.59 10.71
N ASP A 6 0.19 -14.70 11.41
CA ASP A 6 0.27 -14.75 12.88
C ASP A 6 1.63 -14.31 13.41
N TYR A 7 2.72 -14.72 12.75
CA TYR A 7 4.08 -14.31 13.11
C TYR A 7 4.23 -12.78 13.04
N PHE A 8 3.83 -12.16 11.93
CA PHE A 8 3.96 -10.71 11.76
C PHE A 8 2.98 -9.92 12.61
N GLU A 9 1.78 -10.41 12.87
CA GLU A 9 0.83 -9.80 13.79
C GLU A 9 1.39 -9.76 15.22
N ARG A 10 1.98 -10.85 15.70
CA ARG A 10 2.65 -10.88 17.02
C ARG A 10 3.84 -9.93 17.07
N MET A 11 4.66 -9.92 16.02
CA MET A 11 5.79 -8.99 15.94
C MET A 11 5.33 -7.52 16.00
N LEU A 12 4.22 -7.20 15.33
CA LEU A 12 3.63 -5.86 15.34
C LEU A 12 2.82 -5.57 16.61
N ALA A 13 2.50 -6.56 17.44
CA ALA A 13 1.97 -6.32 18.78
C ALA A 13 3.07 -5.74 19.69
N ASP A 14 4.30 -6.23 19.56
CA ASP A 14 5.45 -5.76 20.34
C ASP A 14 6.09 -4.49 19.74
N ASN A 15 6.13 -4.38 18.41
CA ASN A 15 6.63 -3.21 17.70
C ASN A 15 5.63 -2.71 16.63
N PRO A 16 4.59 -1.96 17.06
CA PRO A 16 3.47 -1.54 16.22
C PRO A 16 3.88 -0.83 14.93
N ASP A 17 4.91 0.00 15.00
CA ASP A 17 5.21 0.94 13.93
C ASP A 17 6.41 0.49 13.10
N ASN A 18 6.75 -0.80 13.13
CA ASN A 18 7.86 -1.34 12.34
C ASN A 18 7.52 -1.34 10.83
N PRO A 19 8.14 -0.50 10.00
CA PRO A 19 7.82 -0.43 8.56
C PRO A 19 7.99 -1.76 7.84
N THR A 20 9.09 -2.46 8.09
CA THR A 20 9.39 -3.75 7.48
C THR A 20 8.32 -4.78 7.83
N GLY A 21 7.86 -4.79 9.08
CA GLY A 21 6.81 -5.66 9.56
C GLY A 21 5.46 -5.37 8.93
N LEU A 22 5.10 -4.09 8.81
CA LEU A 22 3.87 -3.68 8.15
C LEU A 22 3.87 -4.07 6.67
N LEU A 23 4.95 -3.81 5.93
CA LEU A 23 5.05 -4.22 4.52
C LEU A 23 5.04 -5.74 4.36
N ALA A 24 5.72 -6.47 5.25
CA ALA A 24 5.74 -7.92 5.20
C ALA A 24 4.36 -8.51 5.51
N LEU A 25 3.64 -7.98 6.50
CA LEU A 25 2.27 -8.38 6.79
C LEU A 25 1.32 -8.08 5.62
N ALA A 26 1.43 -6.90 5.00
CA ALA A 26 0.66 -6.56 3.80
C ALA A 26 0.90 -7.57 2.66
N ASN A 27 2.16 -7.99 2.43
CA ASN A 27 2.48 -9.03 1.44
C ASN A 27 1.84 -10.39 1.76
N GLU A 28 1.78 -10.77 3.03
CA GLU A 28 1.13 -12.03 3.40
C GLU A 28 -0.40 -11.94 3.25
N TYR A 29 -1.00 -10.76 3.50
CA TYR A 29 -2.42 -10.52 3.23
C TYR A 29 -2.76 -10.54 1.74
N GLU A 30 -1.92 -9.96 0.89
CA GLU A 30 -2.04 -10.03 -0.57
C GLU A 30 -2.08 -11.50 -1.04
N LYS A 31 -1.10 -12.32 -0.62
CA LYS A 31 -1.02 -13.74 -0.97
C LYS A 31 -2.22 -14.55 -0.48
N ALA A 32 -2.81 -14.14 0.65
CA ALA A 32 -3.98 -14.79 1.23
C ALA A 32 -5.30 -14.29 0.62
N GLY A 33 -5.28 -13.30 -0.28
CA GLY A 33 -6.50 -12.69 -0.83
C GLY A 33 -7.29 -11.88 0.20
N ARG A 34 -6.66 -11.47 1.31
CA ARG A 34 -7.28 -10.69 2.38
C ARG A 34 -7.14 -9.20 2.08
N SER A 35 -7.81 -8.73 1.03
CA SER A 35 -7.66 -7.38 0.48
C SER A 35 -8.01 -6.26 1.47
N GLU A 36 -9.03 -6.43 2.32
CA GLU A 36 -9.36 -5.42 3.35
C GLU A 36 -8.24 -5.28 4.40
N ASP A 37 -7.63 -6.40 4.80
CA ASP A 37 -6.54 -6.41 5.77
C ASP A 37 -5.25 -5.83 5.16
N GLU A 38 -4.94 -6.17 3.91
CA GLU A 38 -3.84 -5.55 3.17
C GLU A 38 -4.02 -4.03 3.10
N ALA A 39 -5.20 -3.55 2.69
CA ALA A 39 -5.50 -2.12 2.60
C ALA A 39 -5.34 -1.43 3.96
N ALA A 40 -5.80 -2.05 5.05
CA ALA A 40 -5.67 -1.50 6.39
C ALA A 40 -4.20 -1.38 6.83
N VAL A 41 -3.39 -2.41 6.57
CA VAL A 41 -1.96 -2.41 6.93
C VAL A 41 -1.16 -1.42 6.08
N LEU A 42 -1.44 -1.33 4.77
CA LEU A 42 -0.78 -0.34 3.90
C LEU A 42 -1.14 1.10 4.29
N LYS A 43 -2.40 1.37 4.67
CA LYS A 43 -2.79 2.68 5.22
C LYS A 43 -2.03 3.02 6.49
N ARG A 44 -1.86 2.05 7.38
CA ARG A 44 -1.10 2.22 8.62
C ARG A 44 0.37 2.50 8.32
N TYR A 45 0.99 1.75 7.41
CA TYR A 45 2.36 2.00 6.96
C TYR A 45 2.51 3.42 6.43
N LEU A 46 1.63 3.86 5.53
CA LEU A 46 1.69 5.19 4.91
C LEU A 46 1.33 6.35 5.88
N ALA A 47 0.62 6.06 6.97
CA ALA A 47 0.39 7.05 8.02
C ALA A 47 1.66 7.38 8.81
N ILE A 48 2.60 6.42 8.89
CA ILE A 48 3.88 6.56 9.60
C ILE A 48 5.00 6.96 8.62
N HIS A 49 4.98 6.37 7.42
CA HIS A 49 5.97 6.54 6.35
C HIS A 49 5.36 7.24 5.14
N ALA A 50 4.94 8.49 5.36
CA ALA A 50 4.31 9.29 4.32
C ALA A 50 5.27 9.65 3.16
N ASP A 51 6.59 9.51 3.37
CA ASP A 51 7.66 9.74 2.39
C ASP A 51 7.99 8.50 1.53
N ASP A 52 7.16 7.45 1.59
CA ASP A 52 7.26 6.32 0.66
C ASP A 52 7.29 6.80 -0.79
N GLU A 53 8.22 6.27 -1.57
CA GLU A 53 8.58 6.81 -2.89
C GLU A 53 7.61 6.42 -4.01
N GLY A 54 6.46 5.82 -3.65
CA GLY A 54 5.34 5.52 -4.54
C GLY A 54 4.90 4.07 -4.51
N ASN A 55 5.76 3.14 -4.08
CA ASN A 55 5.49 1.70 -4.11
C ASN A 55 4.30 1.31 -3.21
N ALA A 56 4.28 1.78 -1.96
CA ALA A 56 3.18 1.46 -1.04
C ALA A 56 1.88 2.19 -1.45
N TYR A 57 2.00 3.38 -2.04
CA TYR A 57 0.85 4.09 -2.60
C TYR A 57 0.24 3.37 -3.81
N ALA A 58 1.07 2.83 -4.70
CA ALA A 58 0.63 2.02 -5.85
C ALA A 58 -0.14 0.77 -5.36
N ARG A 59 0.45 0.03 -4.42
CA ARG A 59 -0.18 -1.14 -3.83
C ARG A 59 -1.50 -0.80 -3.15
N LEU A 60 -1.53 0.25 -2.35
CA LEU A 60 -2.74 0.70 -1.67
C LEU A 60 -3.83 1.08 -2.69
N GLY A 61 -3.46 1.79 -3.75
CA GLY A 61 -4.40 2.16 -4.80
C GLY A 61 -4.98 0.95 -5.52
N ASN A 62 -4.14 -0.05 -5.85
CA ASN A 62 -4.58 -1.27 -6.52
C ASN A 62 -5.58 -2.05 -5.67
N VAL A 63 -5.22 -2.35 -4.41
CA VAL A 63 -6.09 -3.12 -3.52
C VAL A 63 -7.41 -2.39 -3.23
N LEU A 64 -7.39 -1.06 -3.13
CA LEU A 64 -8.60 -0.26 -2.96
C LEU A 64 -9.47 -0.25 -4.22
N ALA A 65 -8.86 -0.24 -5.41
CA ALA A 65 -9.58 -0.33 -6.67
C ALA A 65 -10.28 -1.69 -6.80
N ASP A 66 -9.60 -2.78 -6.45
CA ASP A 66 -10.16 -4.15 -6.45
C ASP A 66 -11.32 -4.30 -5.45
N LEU A 67 -11.23 -3.60 -4.31
CA LEU A 67 -12.31 -3.50 -3.32
C LEU A 67 -13.48 -2.57 -3.76
N GLY A 68 -13.37 -1.91 -4.91
CA GLY A 68 -14.38 -0.97 -5.40
C GLY A 68 -14.37 0.40 -4.70
N ARG A 69 -13.37 0.68 -3.85
CA ARG A 69 -13.21 1.91 -3.08
C ARG A 69 -12.50 2.97 -3.93
N LYS A 70 -13.13 3.36 -5.04
CA LYS A 70 -12.52 4.16 -6.11
C LYS A 70 -11.98 5.52 -5.63
N GLU A 71 -12.70 6.22 -4.77
CA GLU A 71 -12.29 7.53 -4.26
C GLU A 71 -11.01 7.42 -3.41
N GLU A 72 -10.89 6.36 -2.61
CA GLU A 72 -9.71 6.11 -1.80
C GLU A 72 -8.53 5.64 -2.65
N ALA A 73 -8.78 4.82 -3.67
CA ALA A 73 -7.77 4.40 -4.64
C ALA A 73 -7.19 5.60 -5.39
N ARG A 74 -8.05 6.51 -5.87
CA ARG A 74 -7.65 7.78 -6.48
C ARG A 74 -6.72 8.57 -5.57
N ALA A 75 -7.13 8.75 -4.31
CA ALA A 75 -6.34 9.52 -3.35
C ALA A 75 -4.97 8.88 -3.06
N ALA A 76 -4.90 7.54 -3.04
CA ALA A 76 -3.64 6.82 -2.90
C ALA A 76 -2.72 7.04 -4.11
N TYR A 77 -3.23 6.91 -5.33
CA TYR A 77 -2.45 7.14 -6.55
C TYR A 77 -1.96 8.58 -6.66
N GLU A 78 -2.80 9.58 -6.38
CA GLU A 78 -2.42 11.00 -6.44
C GLU A 78 -1.29 11.32 -5.46
N LYS A 79 -1.34 10.78 -4.24
CA LYS A 79 -0.25 10.93 -3.26
C LYS A 79 1.01 10.20 -3.71
N GLY A 80 0.88 8.99 -4.26
CA GLY A 80 2.00 8.24 -4.81
C GLY A 80 2.72 9.01 -5.91
N ILE A 81 1.99 9.59 -6.87
CA ILE A 81 2.55 10.42 -7.95
C ILE A 81 3.39 11.55 -7.35
N SER A 82 2.83 12.27 -6.39
CA SER A 82 3.54 13.39 -5.75
C SER A 82 4.82 12.96 -5.03
N GLN A 83 4.81 11.82 -4.32
CA GLN A 83 6.02 11.32 -3.66
C GLN A 83 7.05 10.80 -4.65
N SER A 84 6.62 10.06 -5.68
CA SER A 84 7.52 9.57 -6.72
C SER A 84 8.21 10.71 -7.45
N GLU A 85 7.50 11.78 -7.81
CA GLU A 85 8.08 12.97 -8.43
C GLU A 85 9.06 13.69 -7.50
N LYS A 86 8.69 13.86 -6.24
CA LYS A 86 9.57 14.47 -5.22
C LYS A 86 10.90 13.71 -5.08
N HIS A 87 10.87 12.39 -5.23
CA HIS A 87 12.06 11.54 -5.15
C HIS A 87 12.75 11.31 -6.52
N GLY A 88 12.24 11.89 -7.61
CA GLY A 88 12.83 11.76 -8.95
C GLY A 88 12.50 10.45 -9.67
N HIS A 89 11.51 9.69 -9.19
CA HIS A 89 11.05 8.44 -9.77
C HIS A 89 9.96 8.66 -10.82
N SER A 90 10.33 9.31 -11.93
CA SER A 90 9.40 9.66 -13.00
C SER A 90 8.68 8.44 -13.62
N GLY A 91 9.34 7.27 -13.67
CA GLY A 91 8.71 6.04 -14.15
C GLY A 91 7.56 5.57 -13.25
N MET A 92 7.78 5.56 -11.93
CA MET A 92 6.73 5.22 -10.96
C MET A 92 5.58 6.22 -11.00
N ALA A 93 5.89 7.53 -11.14
CA ALA A 93 4.87 8.56 -11.29
C ALA A 93 4.02 8.34 -12.56
N GLU A 94 4.63 7.92 -13.67
CA GLU A 94 3.92 7.59 -14.90
C GLU A 94 3.02 6.35 -14.73
N ASP A 95 3.54 5.28 -14.14
CA ASP A 95 2.78 4.05 -13.89
C ASP A 95 1.53 4.33 -13.02
N LEU A 96 1.69 5.14 -11.97
CA LEU A 96 0.60 5.57 -11.11
C LEU A 96 -0.43 6.45 -11.83
N ARG A 97 -0.01 7.31 -12.77
CA ARG A 97 -0.94 8.09 -13.61
C ARG A 97 -1.75 7.18 -14.51
N LEU A 98 -1.13 6.17 -15.10
CA LEU A 98 -1.84 5.19 -15.93
C LEU A 98 -2.89 4.43 -15.11
N ALA A 99 -2.54 3.97 -13.91
CA ALA A 99 -3.48 3.33 -12.99
C ALA A 99 -4.64 4.27 -12.62
N LEU A 100 -4.35 5.55 -12.36
CA LEU A 100 -5.37 6.55 -12.06
C LEU A 100 -6.31 6.84 -13.25
N ILE A 101 -5.80 6.84 -14.48
CA ILE A 101 -6.61 6.98 -15.70
C ILE A 101 -7.53 5.76 -15.84
N GLN A 102 -6.99 4.54 -15.68
CA GLN A 102 -7.76 3.30 -15.78
C GLN A 102 -8.86 3.20 -14.72
N LEU A 103 -8.65 3.71 -13.52
CA LEU A 103 -9.66 3.76 -12.46
C LEU A 103 -10.90 4.61 -12.84
N ASN A 104 -10.71 5.59 -13.72
CA ASN A 104 -11.71 6.57 -14.13
C ASN A 104 -12.41 6.24 -15.46
N GLY A 105 -11.90 5.25 -16.20
CA GLY A 105 -12.52 4.72 -17.42
C GLY A 105 -13.60 3.70 -17.09
#